data_AF-A0A164JA40-F1
#
_entry.id   AF-A0A164JA40-F1
#
_cell.length_a   1.000
_cell.length_b   1.000
_cell.length_c   1.000
_cell.angle_alpha   90.00
_cell.angle_beta   90.00
_cell.angle_gamma   90.00
#
_symmetry.space_group_name_H-M   'P 1'
#
loop_
_entity.id
_entity.type
_entity.pdbx_description
1 polymer ?
#
loop_
_entity_poly.entity_id
_entity_poly.type
_entity_poly.pdbx_seq_one_letter_code
_entity_poly.pdbx_strand_id
1 'polypeptide(L)'
;VDEPIKQLFTINGFIKNDKNEIKQIPLLFCCMTRRRAADYSAVFQKIKEIIPLPRVQRIVTDFERAIFTAVRKHFVDCQHFGCNFHWCQAVLKKVRDLHLATIYNNKGPNPVRDFVFRLLCLAYLP
;
A
#
# COMPACT_ATOMS: atom_id res chain seq x y z
N VAL A 1 19.69 7.87 21.66
CA VAL A 1 18.67 8.92 21.40
C VAL A 1 17.41 8.17 20.99
N ASP A 2 16.35 8.24 21.80
CA ASP A 2 15.06 7.68 21.39
C ASP A 2 14.58 8.45 20.15
N GLU A 3 14.32 7.77 19.04
CA GLU A 3 13.76 8.40 17.84
C GLU A 3 12.31 8.83 18.12
N PRO A 4 12.02 10.14 18.22
CA PRO A 4 10.70 10.60 18.64
C PRO A 4 9.65 10.32 17.57
N ILE A 5 10.03 10.31 16.29
CA ILE A 5 9.18 10.00 15.14
C ILE A 5 9.58 8.63 14.59
N LYS A 6 8.65 7.69 14.61
CA LYS A 6 8.87 6.32 14.11
C LYS A 6 8.30 6.08 12.71
N GLN A 7 7.48 7.00 12.21
CA GLN A 7 6.89 6.92 10.87
C GLN A 7 6.58 8.32 10.33
N LEU A 8 6.92 8.56 9.07
CA LEU A 8 6.29 9.59 8.26
C LEU A 8 5.17 8.93 7.47
N PHE A 9 3.92 9.13 7.89
CA PHE A 9 2.75 8.63 7.18
C PHE A 9 2.32 9.64 6.12
N THR A 10 2.10 9.17 4.89
CA THR A 10 1.73 10.02 3.76
C THR A 10 0.44 9.54 3.13
N ILE A 11 -0.42 10.49 2.76
CA ILE A 11 -1.63 10.22 2.00
C ILE A 11 -1.45 10.90 0.66
N ASN A 12 -1.50 10.09 -0.40
CA ASN A 12 -1.39 10.56 -1.77
C ASN A 12 -2.74 10.43 -2.48
N GLY A 13 -3.08 11.41 -3.30
CA GLY A 13 -4.22 11.38 -4.20
C GLY A 13 -3.77 11.09 -5.63
N PHE A 14 -4.68 10.54 -6.43
CA PHE A 14 -4.52 10.45 -7.88
C PHE A 14 -5.37 11.54 -8.52
N ILE A 15 -4.73 12.44 -9.27
CA ILE A 15 -5.39 13.53 -10.00
C ILE A 15 -5.19 13.26 -11.48
N LYS A 16 -6.29 13.39 -12.24
CA LYS A 16 -6.28 13.28 -13.70
C LYS A 16 -6.18 14.69 -14.28
N ASN A 17 -5.25 14.91 -15.20
CA ASN A 17 -5.14 16.20 -15.90
C ASN A 17 -6.03 16.25 -17.16
N ASP A 18 -6.07 17.41 -17.81
CA ASP A 18 -6.87 17.63 -19.03
C ASP A 18 -6.48 16.71 -20.20
N LYS A 19 -5.25 16.19 -20.18
CA LYS A 19 -4.74 15.20 -21.16
C LYS A 19 -5.07 13.76 -20.78
N ASN A 20 -5.95 13.56 -19.80
CA ASN A 20 -6.30 12.26 -19.23
C ASN A 20 -5.15 11.50 -18.54
N GLU A 21 -4.01 12.14 -18.28
CA GLU A 21 -2.89 11.53 -17.58
C GLU A 21 -3.17 11.51 -16.07
N ILE A 22 -2.88 10.39 -15.42
CA ILE A 22 -3.02 10.23 -13.97
C ILE A 22 -1.69 10.54 -13.30
N LYS A 23 -1.68 11.49 -12.38
CA LYS A 23 -0.53 11.81 -11.53
C LYS A 23 -0.86 11.55 -10.07
N GLN A 24 0.08 10.92 -9.36
CA GLN A 24 0.03 10.78 -7.92
C GLN A 24 0.65 12.02 -7.27
N ILE A 25 -0.07 12.63 -6.34
CA ILE A 25 0.35 13.86 -5.65
C ILE A 25 0.19 13.66 -4.14
N PRO A 26 1.19 14.01 -3.32
CA PRO A 26 1.04 13.98 -1.88
C PRO A 26 0.05 15.05 -1.41
N LEU A 27 -0.95 14.63 -0.65
CA LEU A 27 -1.99 15.50 -0.11
C LEU A 27 -1.75 15.84 1.36
N LEU A 28 -1.22 14.88 2.12
CA LEU A 28 -1.01 15.04 3.56
C LEU A 28 0.21 14.27 4.04
N PHE A 29 0.94 14.87 4.98
CA PHE A 29 2.04 14.27 5.71
C PHE A 29 1.71 14.28 7.20
N CYS A 30 1.99 13.18 7.89
CA CYS A 30 1.76 13.02 9.32
C CYS A 30 2.98 12.35 9.97
N CYS A 31 3.64 13.06 10.88
CA CYS A 31 4.69 12.48 11.71
C CYS A 31 4.05 11.68 12.85
N MET A 32 4.27 10.37 12.87
CA MET A 32 3.69 9.47 13.86
C MET A 32 4.79 8.85 14.73
N THR A 33 4.52 8.83 16.05
CA THR A 33 5.42 8.22 17.04
C THR A 33 5.16 6.72 17.22
N ARG A 34 4.01 6.23 16.74
CA ARG A 34 3.52 4.85 16.85
C ARG A 34 2.66 4.48 15.64
N ARG A 35 2.54 3.19 15.35
CA ARG A 35 1.85 2.63 14.18
C ARG A 35 0.68 1.71 14.55
N ARG A 36 -0.08 2.03 15.61
CA ARG A 36 -1.22 1.21 16.04
C ARG A 36 -2.48 1.64 15.31
N ALA A 37 -3.49 0.77 15.25
CA ALA A 37 -4.76 1.08 14.63
C ALA A 37 -5.44 2.33 15.24
N ALA A 38 -5.25 2.56 16.54
CA ALA A 38 -5.73 3.77 17.23
C ALA A 38 -5.02 5.05 16.75
N ASP A 39 -3.72 4.96 16.45
CA ASP A 39 -2.93 6.10 15.98
C ASP A 39 -3.38 6.51 14.56
N TYR A 40 -3.55 5.54 13.64
CA TYR A 40 -4.14 5.80 12.32
C TYR A 40 -5.59 6.29 12.41
N SER A 41 -6.38 5.75 13.33
CA SER A 41 -7.76 6.20 13.56
C SER A 41 -7.83 7.66 13.96
N ALA A 42 -6.91 8.14 14.80
CA ALA A 42 -6.84 9.54 15.19
C ALA A 42 -6.51 10.43 13.99
N VAL A 43 -5.58 10.01 13.13
CA VAL A 43 -5.25 10.71 11.87
C VAL A 43 -6.48 10.78 10.95
N PHE A 44 -7.17 9.67 10.71
CA PHE A 44 -8.35 9.64 9.85
C PHE A 44 -9.54 10.44 10.39
N GLN A 45 -9.75 10.43 11.71
CA GLN A 45 -10.73 11.30 12.34
C GLN A 45 -10.40 12.77 12.07
N LYS A 46 -9.14 13.17 12.25
CA LYS A 46 -8.74 14.55 12.00
C LYS A 46 -8.88 14.96 10.54
N ILE A 47 -8.59 14.03 9.62
CA ILE A 47 -8.77 14.26 8.18
C ILE A 47 -10.24 14.51 7.84
N LYS A 48 -11.18 13.74 8.41
CA LYS A 48 -12.62 13.94 8.17
C LYS A 48 -13.13 15.28 8.71
N GLU A 49 -12.54 15.78 9.78
CA GLU A 49 -12.85 17.12 10.29
C GLU A 49 -12.36 18.22 9.35
N ILE A 50 -11.16 18.06 8.78
CA ILE A 50 -10.53 19.06 7.90
C ILE A 50 -11.13 19.01 6.49
N ILE A 51 -11.46 17.80 6.03
CA ILE A 51 -11.99 17.52 4.69
C ILE A 51 -13.34 16.82 4.90
N PRO A 52 -14.46 17.57 4.92
CA PRO A 52 -15.76 17.02 5.31
C PRO A 52 -16.41 16.09 4.27
N LEU A 53 -15.94 16.06 3.01
CA LEU A 53 -16.57 15.30 1.93
C LEU A 53 -15.60 14.66 0.91
N PRO A 54 -14.52 13.97 1.30
CA PRO A 54 -13.81 13.16 0.33
C PRO A 54 -14.69 11.94 0.07
N ARG A 55 -15.47 11.96 -1.02
CA ARG A 55 -16.09 10.76 -1.59
C ARG A 55 -14.99 9.85 -2.14
N VAL A 56 -14.21 9.29 -1.23
CA VAL A 56 -13.20 8.29 -1.56
C VAL A 56 -13.96 7.04 -1.97
N GLN A 57 -13.61 6.48 -3.12
CA GLN A 57 -14.18 5.21 -3.59
C GLN A 57 -13.22 4.05 -3.35
N ARG A 58 -11.91 4.34 -3.47
CA ARG A 58 -10.85 3.34 -3.40
C ARG A 58 -9.69 3.86 -2.55
N ILE A 59 -9.25 3.02 -1.63
CA ILE A 59 -8.07 3.26 -0.80
C ILE A 59 -7.08 2.13 -1.06
N VAL A 60 -5.81 2.50 -1.21
CA VAL A 60 -4.70 1.55 -1.34
C VAL A 60 -3.71 1.83 -0.22
N THR A 61 -3.36 0.81 0.57
CA THR A 61 -2.36 0.93 1.64
C THR A 61 -1.29 -0.15 1.51
N ASP A 62 -0.20 -0.02 2.24
CA ASP A 62 0.66 -1.17 2.52
C ASP A 62 -0.11 -2.27 3.28
N PHE A 63 0.47 -3.47 3.37
CA PHE A 63 -0.14 -4.64 4.01
C PHE A 63 -0.03 -4.61 5.55
N GLU A 64 -0.01 -3.43 6.18
CA GLU A 64 0.06 -3.33 7.63
C GLU A 64 -1.33 -3.55 8.27
N ARG A 65 -1.44 -4.51 9.20
CA ARG A 65 -2.72 -4.84 9.84
C ARG A 65 -3.37 -3.62 10.52
N ALA A 66 -2.57 -2.75 11.13
CA ALA A 66 -3.05 -1.60 11.87
C ALA A 66 -3.78 -0.59 10.98
N ILE A 67 -3.22 -0.27 9.80
CA ILE A 67 -3.87 0.64 8.85
C ILE A 67 -5.11 0.01 8.22
N PHE A 68 -5.07 -1.30 7.93
CA PHE A 68 -6.25 -2.04 7.46
C PHE A 68 -7.43 -1.95 8.42
N THR A 69 -7.19 -2.17 9.72
CA THR A 69 -8.23 -2.04 10.74
C THR A 69 -8.78 -0.61 10.81
N ALA A 70 -7.91 0.40 10.75
CA ALA A 70 -8.32 1.80 10.81
C ALA A 70 -9.10 2.24 9.57
N VAL A 71 -8.67 1.84 8.37
CA VAL A 71 -9.37 2.16 7.11
C VAL A 71 -10.77 1.56 7.12
N ARG A 72 -10.92 0.27 7.44
CA ARG A 72 -12.24 -0.39 7.49
C ARG A 72 -13.19 0.26 8.50
N LYS A 73 -12.66 0.75 9.63
CA LYS A 73 -13.46 1.46 10.64
C LYS A 73 -13.96 2.82 10.14
N HIS A 74 -13.13 3.55 9.41
CA HIS A 74 -13.41 4.94 9.03
C HIS A 74 -14.01 5.10 7.63
N PHE A 75 -13.77 4.16 6.72
CA PHE A 75 -14.14 4.27 5.32
C PHE A 75 -14.90 3.01 4.89
N VAL A 76 -16.04 2.76 5.54
CA VAL A 76 -16.83 1.51 5.41
C VAL A 76 -17.30 1.28 3.96
N ASP A 77 -17.68 2.35 3.26
CA ASP A 77 -18.18 2.28 1.88
C ASP A 77 -17.07 2.31 0.82
N CYS A 78 -15.80 2.39 1.24
CA CYS A 78 -14.65 2.39 0.33
C CYS A 78 -14.16 0.97 0.05
N GLN A 79 -13.81 0.70 -1.20
CA GLN A 79 -13.04 -0.50 -1.52
C GLN A 79 -11.59 -0.31 -1.04
N HIS A 80 -11.15 -1.19 -0.14
CA HIS A 80 -9.79 -1.14 0.40
C HIS A 80 -8.92 -2.25 -0.18
N PHE A 81 -7.83 -1.86 -0.85
CA PHE A 81 -6.89 -2.75 -1.50
C PHE A 81 -5.49 -2.68 -0.86
N GLY A 82 -4.75 -3.78 -0.98
CA GLY A 82 -3.31 -3.78 -0.72
C GLY A 82 -2.51 -3.21 -1.90
N CYS A 83 -1.40 -2.55 -1.60
CA CYS A 83 -0.54 -1.93 -2.59
C CYS A 83 0.23 -2.97 -3.41
N ASN A 84 0.04 -2.99 -4.74
CA ASN A 84 0.73 -3.91 -5.64
C ASN A 84 2.27 -3.84 -5.54
N PHE A 85 2.83 -2.66 -5.33
CA PHE A 85 4.28 -2.51 -5.14
C PHE A 85 4.79 -3.32 -3.94
N HIS A 86 4.11 -3.21 -2.80
CA HIS A 86 4.45 -3.98 -1.59
C HIS A 86 4.16 -5.48 -1.76
N TRP A 87 3.13 -5.84 -2.54
CA TRP A 87 2.85 -7.23 -2.92
C TRP A 87 4.02 -7.84 -3.70
N CYS A 88 4.47 -7.16 -4.76
CA CYS A 88 5.61 -7.60 -5.56
C CYS A 88 6.87 -7.77 -4.71
N GLN A 89 7.14 -6.81 -3.82
CA GLN A 89 8.27 -6.91 -2.91
C GLN A 89 8.17 -8.10 -1.96
N ALA A 90 6.99 -8.37 -1.40
CA ALA A 90 6.76 -9.49 -0.50
C ALA A 90 6.97 -10.84 -1.21
N VAL A 91 6.45 -10.99 -2.43
CA VAL A 91 6.66 -12.18 -3.27
C VAL A 91 8.15 -12.39 -3.56
N LEU A 92 8.85 -11.36 -4.05
CA LEU A 92 10.27 -11.45 -4.36
C LEU A 92 11.14 -11.66 -3.12
N LYS A 93 10.74 -11.13 -1.97
CA LYS A 93 11.37 -11.44 -0.68
C LYS A 93 11.22 -12.93 -0.38
N LYS A 94 10.03 -13.49 -0.53
CA LYS A 94 9.80 -14.91 -0.27
C LYS A 94 10.61 -15.82 -1.20
N VAL A 95 10.80 -15.44 -2.46
CA VAL A 95 11.71 -16.14 -3.39
C VAL A 95 13.14 -16.20 -2.84
N ARG A 96 13.64 -15.11 -2.24
CA ARG A 96 14.96 -15.08 -1.60
C ARG A 96 15.01 -15.90 -0.31
N ASP A 97 13.98 -15.79 0.53
CA ASP A 97 13.88 -16.53 1.80
C ASP A 97 13.83 -18.05 1.58
N LEU A 98 13.36 -18.49 0.41
CA LEU A 98 13.36 -19.89 -0.03
C LEU A 98 14.64 -20.29 -0.79
N HIS A 99 15.66 -19.42 -0.84
CA HIS A 99 16.91 -19.63 -1.56
C HIS A 99 16.74 -19.90 -3.07
N LEU A 100 15.63 -19.48 -3.67
CA LEU A 100 15.33 -19.67 -5.09
C LEU A 100 15.90 -18.56 -5.98
N ALA A 101 16.61 -17.58 -5.42
CA ALA A 101 17.09 -16.40 -6.15
C ALA A 101 17.99 -16.76 -7.35
N THR A 102 18.89 -17.74 -7.19
CA THR A 102 19.76 -18.19 -8.29
C THR A 102 18.93 -18.81 -9.41
N ILE A 103 18.04 -19.75 -9.06
CA ILE A 103 17.19 -20.44 -10.03
C ILE A 103 16.28 -19.44 -10.75
N TYR A 104 15.66 -18.51 -10.03
CA TYR A 104 14.81 -17.47 -10.58
C TYR A 104 15.51 -16.60 -11.63
N ASN A 105 16.81 -16.31 -11.44
CA ASN A 105 17.60 -15.46 -12.33
C ASN A 105 18.30 -16.21 -13.48
N ASN A 106 18.19 -17.55 -13.53
CA ASN A 106 18.77 -18.33 -14.63
C ASN A 106 18.15 -17.95 -15.98
N LYS A 107 19.01 -17.87 -17.00
CA LYS A 107 18.62 -17.59 -18.39
C LYS A 107 17.98 -18.83 -19.03
N GLY A 108 17.17 -18.62 -20.07
CA GLY A 108 16.44 -19.67 -20.78
C GLY A 108 15.04 -19.94 -20.20
N PRO A 109 14.39 -21.05 -20.64
CA PRO A 109 13.11 -21.50 -20.10
C PRO A 109 13.21 -21.75 -18.59
N ASN A 110 12.30 -21.16 -17.81
CA ASN A 110 12.42 -21.15 -16.36
C ASN A 110 11.03 -21.25 -15.69
N PRO A 111 10.58 -22.46 -15.33
CA PRO A 111 9.26 -22.67 -14.76
C PRO A 111 9.07 -21.98 -13.40
N VAL A 112 10.15 -21.79 -12.62
CA VAL A 112 10.11 -21.07 -11.35
C VAL A 112 9.82 -19.59 -11.59
N ARG A 113 10.54 -18.97 -12.53
CA ARG A 113 10.32 -17.57 -12.90
C ARG A 113 8.91 -17.37 -13.45
N ASP A 114 8.44 -18.28 -14.31
CA ASP A 114 7.10 -18.21 -14.90
C ASP A 114 6.01 -18.35 -13.84
N PHE A 115 6.17 -19.25 -12.86
CA PHE A 115 5.27 -19.38 -11.73
C PHE A 115 5.25 -18.11 -10.86
N VAL A 116 6.42 -17.55 -10.54
CA VAL A 116 6.52 -16.29 -9.77
C VAL A 116 5.85 -15.14 -10.53
N PHE A 117 6.02 -15.03 -11.84
CA PHE A 117 5.31 -14.04 -12.65
C PHE A 117 3.79 -14.22 -12.57
N ARG A 118 3.28 -15.45 -12.69
CA ARG A 118 1.85 -15.72 -12.53
C ARG A 118 1.34 -15.30 -11.14
N LEU A 119 2.13 -15.59 -10.09
CA LEU A 119 1.81 -15.18 -8.72
C LEU A 119 1.74 -13.65 -8.59
N LEU A 120 2.71 -12.92 -9.18
CA LEU A 120 2.70 -11.46 -9.22
C LEU A 120 1.46 -10.93 -9.96
N CYS A 121 1.06 -11.59 -11.05
CA CYS A 121 -0.08 -11.19 -11.86
C CYS A 121 -1.45 -11.43 -11.19
N LEU A 122 -1.52 -12.19 -10.09
CA LEU A 122 -2.80 -12.42 -9.38
C LEU A 122 -3.47 -11.11 -8.94
N ALA A 123 -2.70 -10.07 -8.66
CA ALA A 123 -3.22 -8.75 -8.28
C ALA A 123 -4.04 -8.06 -9.38
N TYR A 124 -4.00 -8.57 -10.62
CA TYR A 124 -4.73 -8.03 -11.77
C TYR A 124 -5.89 -8.92 -12.22
N LEU A 125 -6.12 -10.05 -11.54
CA LEU A 125 -7.30 -10.87 -11.81
C LEU A 125 -8.55 -10.19 -11.23
N PRO A 126 -9.70 -10.33 -11.92
CA PRO A 126 -10.97 -9.74 -11.50
C PRO A 126 -11.49 -10.30 -10.17
#